data_AF-A0A6P8TQS1-F1
#
_entry.id   AF-A0A6P8TQS1-F1
#
_cell.length_a   1.000
_cell.length_b   1.000
_cell.length_c   1.000
_cell.angle_alpha   90.00
_cell.angle_beta   90.00
_cell.angle_gamma   90.00
#
_symmetry.space_group_name_H-M   'P 1'
#
loop_
_entity.id
_entity.type
_entity.pdbx_description
1 polymer ?
#
loop_
_entity_poly.entity_id
_entity_poly.type
_entity_poly.pdbx_seq_one_letter_code
_entity_poly.pdbx_strand_id
1 'polypeptide(L)'
;MPKNRWTLRHILINEVPGEYPYCRQVNCRPLDKTTNVSLDTTRQCQSVIITRLVWMNEHSRIRLAVDEATDQGVSGGARRELKSVPFISYLSAMQKSQLLSDDMVSGVEIRCEEKGSCPAGCHLCHHQAVVGGLSGRGRTGNSRSGEPPSPIPVLLEVSRVVPLYSLVQDNVTKEAFKSATMSSYWCAGKGDVIDNWCRCDLSAFSKDGLPNCSPLRQPILRLAPYLEPSSTMVAVEWVDVEPLIGCKVSDYIIQHKRVEDPSEAEVYTGEVISLVDDLFSGLGSSCVFAGKKTGDHPHSVLYSVVFKCLEPDSLYKFTLHAMDSRGSHSDSSFVSVRTSCPMVDDSRAEEIADKVYNLYNGYTSGKEQQIAYNTLMEVPPPLLYRVQHHYNSHYEKFGDFVWRSEDELGPRKANLILHRAEKISNYCRSLLRSTNIRSRTDTMPYVYCRSEEGQPPSNTWHGSLHESRTSCMEKLISVQRNTYSNTKLR
;
A
#
# COMPACT_ATOMS: atom_id res chain seq x y z
N MET A 1 -13.14 -0.34 15.37
CA MET A 1 -12.09 0.11 14.44
C MET A 1 -11.01 -0.96 14.34
N PRO A 2 -10.74 -1.56 13.18
CA PRO A 2 -9.64 -2.50 13.02
C PRO A 2 -8.32 -1.73 12.92
N LYS A 3 -7.31 -2.13 13.71
CA LYS A 3 -5.93 -1.64 13.60
C LYS A 3 -5.29 -2.26 12.36
N ASN A 4 -5.11 -1.49 11.29
CA ASN A 4 -4.38 -1.93 10.10
C ASN A 4 -2.92 -2.24 10.47
N ARG A 5 -2.45 -3.44 10.10
CA ARG A 5 -1.12 -3.99 10.42
C ARG A 5 -0.15 -3.73 9.28
N TRP A 6 1.11 -3.49 9.63
CA TRP A 6 2.22 -3.47 8.69
C TRP A 6 3.33 -4.37 9.24
N THR A 7 3.97 -5.17 8.39
CA THR A 7 5.06 -6.08 8.75
C THR A 7 6.22 -5.88 7.79
N LEU A 8 7.42 -5.59 8.32
CA LEU A 8 8.66 -5.75 7.57
C LEU A 8 8.94 -7.25 7.40
N ARG A 9 9.12 -7.72 6.16
CA ARG A 9 9.71 -9.04 5.88
C ARG A 9 11.09 -8.88 5.26
N HIS A 10 12.09 -9.48 5.89
CA HIS A 10 13.35 -9.79 5.23
C HIS A 10 13.15 -11.02 4.34
N ILE A 11 13.55 -10.89 3.06
CA ILE A 11 13.70 -12.03 2.15
C ILE A 11 15.18 -12.44 2.24
N LEU A 12 15.46 -13.64 2.73
CA LEU A 12 16.76 -14.27 2.55
C LEU A 12 16.88 -14.67 1.09
N ILE A 13 17.81 -14.06 0.36
CA ILE A 13 18.24 -14.52 -0.97
C ILE A 13 19.60 -15.18 -0.77
N ASN A 14 19.73 -16.42 -1.24
CA ASN A 14 20.96 -17.20 -1.21
C ASN A 14 22.15 -16.40 -1.76
N GLU A 15 23.24 -16.36 -1.00
CA GLU A 15 24.50 -15.76 -1.43
C GLU A 15 25.16 -16.59 -2.54
N VAL A 16 25.45 -15.93 -3.66
CA VAL A 16 26.51 -16.31 -4.57
C VAL A 16 27.78 -15.59 -4.07
N PRO A 17 28.92 -16.27 -3.90
CA PRO A 17 30.09 -15.65 -3.28
C PRO A 17 30.83 -14.76 -4.28
N GLY A 18 30.95 -13.48 -3.91
CA GLY A 18 31.91 -12.55 -4.52
C GLY A 18 31.29 -11.40 -5.28
N GLU A 19 30.71 -10.43 -4.58
CA GLU A 19 30.70 -9.01 -4.98
C GLU A 19 30.21 -8.15 -3.80
N TYR A 20 30.85 -7.00 -3.59
CA TYR A 20 30.56 -6.03 -2.53
C TYR A 20 29.08 -5.55 -2.58
N PRO A 21 28.36 -5.44 -1.44
CA PRO A 21 26.93 -5.12 -1.48
C PRO A 21 26.69 -3.62 -1.63
N TYR A 22 26.41 -3.18 -2.86
CA TYR A 22 25.66 -1.96 -3.11
C TYR A 22 24.17 -2.14 -2.75
N CYS A 23 23.60 -1.10 -2.15
CA CYS A 23 22.20 -0.94 -1.72
C CYS A 23 21.16 -1.68 -2.61
N ARG A 24 20.28 -2.47 -2.00
CA ARG A 24 19.01 -2.90 -2.62
C ARG A 24 17.81 -2.57 -1.73
N GLN A 25 16.77 -2.06 -2.37
CA GLN A 25 15.51 -1.56 -1.84
C GLN A 25 14.89 -2.45 -0.74
N VAL A 26 14.57 -1.84 0.40
CA VAL A 26 13.59 -2.38 1.36
C VAL A 26 12.21 -2.20 0.75
N ASN A 27 11.63 -3.28 0.21
CA ASN A 27 10.25 -3.31 -0.26
C ASN A 27 9.31 -3.51 0.92
N CYS A 28 8.65 -2.45 1.39
CA CYS A 28 7.52 -2.54 2.31
C CYS A 28 6.33 -3.17 1.57
N ARG A 29 6.08 -4.48 1.78
CA ARG A 29 4.84 -5.13 1.33
C ARG A 29 3.80 -5.07 2.45
N PRO A 30 2.54 -4.71 2.17
CA PRO A 30 1.43 -5.06 3.04
C PRO A 30 1.42 -6.59 3.14
N LEU A 31 1.51 -7.12 4.36
CA LEU A 31 1.36 -8.54 4.60
C LEU A 31 0.11 -8.73 5.41
N ASP A 32 -1.00 -8.62 4.72
CA ASP A 32 -2.25 -9.08 5.24
C ASP A 32 -2.90 -9.94 4.15
N LYS A 33 -3.08 -11.23 4.47
CA LYS A 33 -3.93 -12.16 3.73
C LYS A 33 -5.42 -11.83 3.91
N THR A 34 -5.75 -10.67 4.48
CA THR A 34 -7.13 -10.19 4.58
C THR A 34 -7.52 -9.60 3.24
N THR A 35 -8.59 -10.15 2.69
CA THR A 35 -9.15 -9.89 1.35
C THR A 35 -9.62 -8.45 1.14
N ASN A 36 -9.65 -7.64 2.21
CA ASN A 36 -10.25 -6.32 2.26
C ASN A 36 -9.41 -5.40 3.15
N VAL A 37 -8.89 -4.29 2.61
CA VAL A 37 -8.07 -3.34 3.37
C VAL A 37 -8.55 -1.90 3.13
N SER A 38 -8.75 -1.16 4.22
CA SER A 38 -8.94 0.30 4.19
C SER A 38 -7.61 0.97 4.55
N LEU A 39 -7.04 1.77 3.66
CA LEU A 39 -5.74 2.40 3.85
C LEU A 39 -5.84 3.91 3.91
N ASP A 40 -5.15 4.51 4.88
CA ASP A 40 -4.90 5.94 4.99
C ASP A 40 -3.49 6.22 4.46
N THR A 41 -3.41 7.03 3.39
CA THR A 41 -2.20 7.33 2.61
C THR A 41 -1.09 7.96 3.46
N THR A 42 -1.44 8.67 4.52
CA THR A 42 -0.49 9.28 5.47
C THR A 42 0.41 8.28 6.16
N ARG A 43 -0.15 7.11 6.54
CA ARG A 43 0.55 6.13 7.38
C ARG A 43 1.65 5.40 6.61
N GLN A 44 1.49 5.23 5.30
CA GLN A 44 2.45 4.52 4.46
C GLN A 44 3.73 5.36 4.24
N CYS A 45 3.60 6.66 4.00
CA CYS A 45 4.74 7.58 3.86
C CYS A 45 5.53 7.75 5.16
N GLN A 46 4.85 7.85 6.30
CA GLN A 46 5.48 7.92 7.62
C GLN A 46 6.34 6.67 7.87
N SER A 47 5.83 5.48 7.55
CA SER A 47 6.59 4.22 7.73
C SER A 47 7.91 4.20 6.96
N VAL A 48 7.94 4.67 5.70
CA VAL A 48 9.16 4.65 4.86
C VAL A 48 10.19 5.67 5.36
N ILE A 49 9.73 6.88 5.73
CA ILE A 49 10.61 7.93 6.27
C ILE A 49 11.20 7.50 7.61
N ILE A 50 10.37 6.98 8.52
CA ILE A 50 10.82 6.46 9.83
C ILE A 50 11.84 5.34 9.61
N THR A 51 11.57 4.39 8.71
CA THR A 51 12.51 3.30 8.41
C THR A 51 13.86 3.84 7.92
N ARG A 52 13.86 4.79 6.97
CA ARG A 52 15.10 5.39 6.46
C ARG A 52 15.84 6.20 7.51
N LEU A 53 15.15 7.03 8.29
CA LEU A 53 15.77 7.84 9.34
C LEU A 53 16.39 6.96 10.42
N VAL A 54 15.69 5.91 10.85
CA VAL A 54 16.21 4.98 11.86
C VAL A 54 17.39 4.19 11.32
N TRP A 55 17.31 3.71 10.07
CA TRP A 55 18.43 3.06 9.39
C TRP A 55 19.66 3.95 9.27
N MET A 56 19.47 5.21 8.83
CA MET A 56 20.56 6.18 8.73
C MET A 56 21.15 6.54 10.09
N ASN A 57 20.33 6.66 11.13
CA ASN A 57 20.80 6.94 12.49
C ASN A 57 21.65 5.78 13.02
N GLU A 58 21.21 4.53 12.83
CA GLU A 58 22.02 3.36 13.19
C GLU A 58 23.36 3.34 12.43
N HIS A 59 23.34 3.50 11.10
CA HIS A 59 24.56 3.54 10.31
C HIS A 59 25.49 4.69 10.69
N SER A 60 24.96 5.86 11.04
CA SER A 60 25.76 7.00 11.47
C SER A 60 26.40 6.76 12.84
N ARG A 61 25.68 6.12 13.78
CA ARG A 61 26.23 5.69 15.06
C ARG A 61 27.30 4.62 14.91
N ILE A 62 27.11 3.67 13.99
CA ILE A 62 28.14 2.68 13.66
C ILE A 62 29.38 3.37 13.10
N ARG A 63 29.24 4.34 12.18
CA ARG A 63 30.37 5.12 11.65
C ARG A 63 31.11 5.88 12.75
N LEU A 64 30.39 6.61 13.61
CA LEU A 64 30.98 7.34 14.74
C LEU A 64 31.75 6.41 15.71
N ALA A 65 31.19 5.23 16.00
CA ALA A 65 31.86 4.25 16.86
C ALA A 65 33.12 3.64 16.20
N VAL A 66 33.10 3.46 14.87
CA VAL A 66 34.28 3.03 14.11
C VAL A 66 35.35 4.12 14.08
N ASP A 67 34.97 5.38 13.90
CA ASP A 67 35.88 6.53 13.90
C ASP A 67 36.52 6.77 15.29
N GLU A 68 35.77 6.60 16.38
CA GLU A 68 36.33 6.63 17.75
C GLU A 68 37.30 5.46 18.02
N ALA A 69 37.07 4.29 17.43
CA ALA A 69 37.93 3.12 17.58
C ALA A 69 39.23 3.22 16.76
N THR A 70 39.20 3.92 15.62
CA THR A 70 40.40 4.20 14.82
C THR A 70 41.26 5.30 15.44
N ASP A 71 40.66 6.31 16.09
CA ASP A 71 41.40 7.40 16.76
C ASP A 71 42.06 6.94 18.08
N GLN A 72 41.50 5.92 18.74
CA GLN A 72 42.11 5.25 19.90
C GLN A 72 43.24 4.26 19.55
N GLY A 73 43.60 4.14 18.26
CA GLY A 73 44.64 3.23 17.77
C GLY A 73 46.10 3.60 18.10
N VAL A 74 46.37 4.70 18.82
CA VAL A 74 47.75 5.18 19.09
C VAL A 74 48.18 5.03 20.56
N SER A 75 47.34 4.54 21.48
CA SER A 75 47.79 4.23 22.84
C SER A 75 47.14 2.96 23.39
N GLY A 76 47.99 2.01 23.80
CA GLY A 76 47.62 0.63 24.04
C GLY A 76 46.61 0.41 25.18
N GLY A 77 45.87 -0.71 25.07
CA GLY A 77 45.33 -1.41 26.23
C GLY A 77 43.81 -1.41 26.42
N ALA A 78 43.01 -1.69 25.38
CA ALA A 78 41.79 -2.49 25.45
C ALA A 78 41.09 -2.45 24.09
N ARG A 79 41.16 -3.55 23.34
CA ARG A 79 40.36 -3.73 22.12
C ARG A 79 38.89 -3.79 22.54
N ARG A 80 38.19 -2.65 22.62
CA ARG A 80 36.73 -2.63 22.74
C ARG A 80 36.20 -3.21 21.43
N GLU A 81 35.81 -4.47 21.45
CA GLU A 81 35.07 -5.06 20.33
C GLU A 81 33.86 -4.16 20.06
N LEU A 82 33.86 -3.53 18.90
CA LEU A 82 32.67 -2.90 18.32
C LEU A 82 31.63 -4.01 18.16
N LYS A 83 30.77 -4.16 19.17
CA LYS A 83 29.63 -5.09 19.09
C LYS A 83 28.66 -4.50 18.07
N SER A 84 28.82 -4.90 16.82
CA SER A 84 27.82 -4.64 15.78
C SER A 84 26.51 -5.27 16.23
N VAL A 85 25.50 -4.44 16.47
CA VAL A 85 24.16 -4.88 16.87
C VAL A 85 23.33 -5.05 15.59
N PRO A 86 22.60 -6.16 15.39
CA PRO A 86 21.68 -6.27 14.26
C PRO A 86 20.60 -5.18 14.32
N PHE A 87 20.19 -4.65 13.15
CA PHE A 87 19.18 -3.58 13.04
C PHE A 87 17.90 -3.84 13.85
N ILE A 88 17.38 -5.06 13.79
CA ILE A 88 16.19 -5.47 14.55
C ILE A 88 16.42 -5.42 16.07
N SER A 89 17.62 -5.76 16.53
CA SER A 89 17.99 -5.71 17.94
C SER A 89 18.19 -4.26 18.40
N TYR A 90 18.74 -3.40 17.53
CA TYR A 90 18.85 -1.96 17.78
C TYR A 90 17.47 -1.30 17.90
N LEU A 91 16.56 -1.58 16.97
CA LEU A 91 15.17 -1.15 17.02
C LEU A 91 14.45 -1.61 18.30
N SER A 92 14.57 -2.91 18.63
CA SER A 92 13.96 -3.47 19.84
C SER A 92 14.50 -2.80 21.11
N ALA A 93 15.80 -2.50 21.17
CA ALA A 93 16.40 -1.78 22.28
C ALA A 93 15.87 -0.34 22.38
N MET A 94 15.75 0.37 21.24
CA MET A 94 15.19 1.73 21.22
C MET A 94 13.72 1.76 21.66
N GLN A 95 12.91 0.78 21.23
CA GLN A 95 11.51 0.64 21.69
C GLN A 95 11.42 0.36 23.19
N LYS A 96 12.35 -0.42 23.76
CA LYS A 96 12.42 -0.64 25.21
C LYS A 96 12.86 0.61 25.97
N SER A 97 13.76 1.43 25.39
CA SER A 97 14.21 2.69 25.98
C SER A 97 13.25 3.87 25.76
N GLN A 98 12.25 3.75 24.88
CA GLN A 98 11.22 4.78 24.64
C GLN A 98 10.42 5.16 25.90
N LEU A 99 10.50 4.36 26.98
CA LEU A 99 10.00 4.76 28.29
C LEU A 99 10.71 6.00 28.86
N LEU A 100 11.81 6.49 28.25
CA LEU A 100 12.66 7.56 28.81
C LEU A 100 12.94 8.77 27.90
N SER A 101 12.78 8.74 26.56
CA SER A 101 12.77 9.96 25.70
C SER A 101 12.54 9.69 24.18
N ASP A 102 11.79 10.62 23.56
CA ASP A 102 11.59 10.97 22.14
C ASP A 102 10.91 9.98 21.13
N ASP A 103 10.04 10.56 20.29
CA ASP A 103 8.96 9.93 19.50
C ASP A 103 9.39 9.20 18.21
N MET A 104 10.70 9.09 17.94
CA MET A 104 11.25 8.73 16.62
C MET A 104 10.90 7.29 16.15
N VAL A 105 10.60 6.38 17.08
CA VAL A 105 10.28 4.95 16.80
C VAL A 105 8.79 4.66 17.06
N SER A 106 7.99 5.71 17.29
CA SER A 106 6.55 5.62 17.52
C SER A 106 5.85 5.00 16.32
N GLY A 107 5.04 3.95 16.57
CA GLY A 107 4.31 3.22 15.52
C GLY A 107 5.07 2.07 14.85
N VAL A 108 6.34 1.82 15.19
CA VAL A 108 7.05 0.61 14.75
C VAL A 108 6.56 -0.59 15.56
N GLU A 109 6.28 -1.72 14.91
CA GLU A 109 5.90 -2.98 15.57
C GLU A 109 6.77 -4.12 15.04
N ILE A 110 7.40 -4.88 15.96
CA ILE A 110 8.22 -6.04 15.61
C ILE A 110 7.42 -7.30 15.91
N ARG A 111 7.21 -8.14 14.90
CA ARG A 111 6.57 -9.45 15.03
C ARG A 111 7.51 -10.53 14.53
N CYS A 112 7.80 -11.50 15.40
CA CYS A 112 8.65 -12.63 15.09
C CYS A 112 7.80 -13.90 14.98
N GLU A 113 8.06 -14.72 13.96
CA GLU A 113 7.53 -16.07 13.81
C GLU A 113 8.74 -17.02 13.76
N GLU A 114 8.74 -18.04 14.61
CA GLU A 114 9.84 -19.01 14.72
C GLU A 114 9.39 -20.38 14.19
N LYS A 115 10.22 -21.00 13.35
CA LYS A 115 10.04 -22.37 12.85
C LYS A 115 11.23 -23.22 13.30
N GLY A 116 11.05 -23.96 14.38
CA GLY A 116 12.13 -24.66 15.08
C GLY A 116 12.89 -23.72 16.02
N SER A 117 13.30 -24.24 17.18
CA SER A 117 13.88 -23.40 18.24
C SER A 117 15.30 -22.95 17.90
N CYS A 118 15.64 -21.71 18.29
CA CYS A 118 16.98 -21.16 18.16
C CYS A 118 18.03 -21.99 18.94
N PRO A 119 19.11 -22.47 18.29
CA PRO A 119 20.16 -23.23 18.97
C PRO A 119 20.99 -22.34 19.89
N ALA A 120 21.49 -22.89 21.00
CA ALA A 120 22.25 -22.14 21.99
C ALA A 120 23.55 -21.49 21.44
N GLY A 121 24.11 -22.05 20.36
CA GLY A 121 25.28 -21.50 19.66
C GLY A 121 24.98 -20.35 18.70
N CYS A 122 23.72 -20.00 18.45
CA CYS A 122 23.36 -18.90 17.55
C CYS A 122 22.91 -17.66 18.35
N HIS A 123 23.69 -16.58 18.28
CA HIS A 123 23.39 -15.33 18.97
C HIS A 123 22.41 -14.42 18.21
N LEU A 124 22.09 -14.71 16.94
CA LEU A 124 21.24 -13.86 16.11
C LEU A 124 19.74 -14.10 16.33
N CYS A 125 19.34 -15.33 16.62
CA CYS A 125 17.94 -15.70 16.89
C CYS A 125 17.61 -15.74 18.40
N HIS A 126 18.59 -15.44 19.27
CA HIS A 126 18.39 -15.56 20.70
C HIS A 126 17.46 -14.45 21.21
N HIS A 127 16.25 -14.82 21.63
CA HIS A 127 15.34 -13.89 22.27
C HIS A 127 15.80 -13.62 23.70
N GLN A 128 16.23 -12.39 24.01
CA GLN A 128 16.25 -11.93 25.40
C GLN A 128 14.80 -11.80 25.89
N ALA A 129 14.31 -12.85 26.54
CA ALA A 129 12.96 -12.91 27.10
C ALA A 129 12.68 -11.69 27.99
N VAL A 130 11.69 -10.90 27.60
CA VAL A 130 10.99 -9.93 28.46
C VAL A 130 9.51 -10.13 28.19
N VAL A 131 8.80 -10.84 29.08
CA VAL A 131 7.49 -10.48 29.67
C VAL A 131 7.31 -11.36 30.91
N GLY A 132 6.91 -10.76 32.03
CA GLY A 132 6.86 -11.36 33.35
C GLY A 132 6.06 -12.67 33.50
N GLY A 133 6.57 -13.49 34.41
CA GLY A 133 5.99 -14.77 34.80
C GLY A 133 7.09 -15.77 35.16
N LEU A 134 7.66 -15.65 36.35
CA LEU A 134 8.50 -16.67 37.01
C LEU A 134 9.66 -17.22 36.15
N SER A 135 10.68 -16.40 35.89
CA SER A 135 12.03 -16.97 35.69
C SER A 135 12.49 -17.57 37.02
N GLY A 136 12.35 -18.89 37.14
CA GLY A 136 12.92 -19.67 38.22
C GLY A 136 14.41 -19.39 38.31
N ARG A 137 14.79 -18.55 39.28
CA ARG A 137 16.17 -18.23 39.63
C ARG A 137 16.76 -19.43 40.38
N GLY A 138 16.93 -20.55 39.69
CA GLY A 138 17.65 -21.72 40.19
C GLY A 138 19.15 -21.52 39.97
N ARG A 139 19.80 -20.77 40.85
CA ARG A 139 21.26 -20.64 40.86
C ARG A 139 21.82 -21.15 42.17
N THR A 140 21.89 -22.47 42.33
CA THR A 140 22.80 -23.14 43.26
C THR A 140 23.06 -24.58 42.80
N GLY A 141 24.33 -24.94 42.64
CA GLY A 141 24.78 -26.32 42.88
C GLY A 141 25.12 -27.15 41.65
N ASN A 142 26.35 -26.97 41.16
CA ASN A 142 27.26 -28.05 40.84
C ASN A 142 26.76 -29.18 39.89
N SER A 143 26.89 -28.95 38.58
CA SER A 143 26.99 -30.03 37.60
C SER A 143 27.97 -29.65 36.48
N ARG A 144 29.09 -30.37 36.47
CA ARG A 144 29.93 -30.58 35.27
C ARG A 144 29.04 -31.22 34.19
N SER A 145 29.33 -30.85 32.93
CA SER A 145 28.87 -31.48 31.68
C SER A 145 27.35 -31.59 31.46
N GLY A 146 26.84 -30.72 30.59
CA GLY A 146 25.53 -30.86 29.97
C GLY A 146 25.25 -29.61 29.14
N GLU A 147 25.78 -29.54 27.92
CA GLU A 147 25.28 -28.56 26.94
C GLU A 147 23.75 -28.69 26.87
N PRO A 148 22.99 -27.59 26.88
CA PRO A 148 21.55 -27.65 26.64
C PRO A 148 21.32 -28.41 25.32
N PRO A 149 20.39 -29.38 25.28
CA PRO A 149 20.21 -30.22 24.10
C PRO A 149 19.95 -29.37 22.87
N SER A 150 20.68 -29.65 21.79
CA SER A 150 20.47 -28.98 20.51
C SER A 150 19.01 -29.15 20.08
N PRO A 151 18.34 -28.08 19.62
CA PRO A 151 16.94 -28.13 19.27
C PRO A 151 16.69 -29.10 18.11
N ILE A 152 15.52 -29.76 18.12
CA ILE A 152 15.12 -30.70 17.06
C ILE A 152 14.83 -29.90 15.78
N PRO A 153 15.50 -30.21 14.64
CA PRO A 153 15.23 -29.54 13.37
C PRO A 153 13.77 -29.71 12.93
N VAL A 154 13.19 -28.65 12.38
CA VAL A 154 11.82 -28.63 11.84
C VAL A 154 11.88 -28.49 10.32
N LEU A 155 10.91 -29.09 9.60
CA LEU A 155 10.79 -28.93 8.16
C LEU A 155 10.58 -27.45 7.80
N LEU A 156 11.55 -26.86 7.11
CA LEU A 156 11.49 -25.47 6.66
C LEU A 156 10.98 -25.36 5.23
N GLU A 157 11.54 -26.17 4.34
CA GLU A 157 11.28 -26.13 2.91
C GLU A 157 11.26 -27.53 2.30
N VAL A 158 10.35 -27.74 1.34
CA VAL A 158 10.32 -28.94 0.50
C VAL A 158 10.94 -28.58 -0.84
N SER A 159 12.21 -28.95 -1.03
CA SER A 159 12.98 -28.60 -2.23
C SER A 159 12.62 -29.44 -3.46
N ARG A 160 12.10 -30.66 -3.24
CA ARG A 160 11.72 -31.60 -4.30
C ARG A 160 10.50 -32.39 -3.88
N VAL A 161 9.59 -32.59 -4.83
CA VAL A 161 8.42 -33.46 -4.69
C VAL A 161 8.43 -34.49 -5.80
N VAL A 162 8.11 -35.73 -5.46
CA VAL A 162 7.97 -36.84 -6.42
C VAL A 162 6.53 -37.36 -6.30
N PRO A 163 5.76 -37.41 -7.41
CA PRO A 163 4.38 -37.88 -7.36
C PRO A 163 4.27 -39.33 -6.93
N LEU A 164 3.29 -39.67 -6.10
CA LEU A 164 3.14 -41.03 -5.55
C LEU A 164 2.85 -42.09 -6.61
N TYR A 165 2.20 -41.73 -7.72
CA TYR A 165 1.97 -42.67 -8.83
C TYR A 165 3.28 -43.15 -9.50
N SER A 166 4.42 -42.50 -9.25
CA SER A 166 5.73 -43.00 -9.70
C SER A 166 6.16 -44.29 -9.01
N LEU A 167 5.60 -44.58 -7.83
CA LEU A 167 5.87 -45.79 -7.05
C LEU A 167 5.02 -46.99 -7.51
N VAL A 168 4.03 -46.75 -8.37
CA VAL A 168 3.14 -47.80 -8.91
C VAL A 168 3.83 -48.49 -10.09
N GLN A 169 3.95 -49.82 -10.01
CA GLN A 169 4.65 -50.62 -11.04
C GLN A 169 3.75 -50.97 -12.24
N ASP A 170 2.45 -51.18 -11.99
CA ASP A 170 1.49 -51.48 -13.04
C ASP A 170 1.11 -50.21 -13.82
N ASN A 171 1.26 -50.25 -15.15
CA ASN A 171 1.04 -49.09 -16.01
C ASN A 171 -0.43 -48.63 -16.00
N VAL A 172 -1.39 -49.56 -15.93
CA VAL A 172 -2.82 -49.24 -15.98
C VAL A 172 -3.23 -48.50 -14.70
N THR A 173 -2.84 -49.04 -13.55
CA THR A 173 -3.08 -48.46 -12.24
C THR A 173 -2.37 -47.12 -12.08
N LYS A 174 -1.14 -47.00 -12.61
CA LYS A 174 -0.37 -45.75 -12.60
C LYS A 174 -1.09 -44.62 -13.35
N GLU A 175 -1.57 -44.88 -14.57
CA GLU A 175 -2.30 -43.87 -15.34
C GLU A 175 -3.67 -43.54 -14.73
N ALA A 176 -4.39 -44.54 -14.19
CA ALA A 176 -5.63 -44.30 -13.46
C ALA A 176 -5.40 -43.41 -12.22
N PHE A 177 -4.36 -43.69 -11.44
CA PHE A 177 -4.01 -42.91 -10.26
C PHE A 177 -3.54 -41.49 -10.62
N LYS A 178 -2.77 -41.34 -11.70
CA LYS A 178 -2.39 -40.03 -12.25
C LYS A 178 -3.63 -39.22 -12.66
N SER A 179 -4.58 -39.80 -13.39
CA SER A 179 -5.82 -39.13 -13.78
C SER A 179 -6.63 -38.69 -12.55
N ALA A 180 -6.82 -39.59 -11.58
CA ALA A 180 -7.51 -39.26 -10.32
C ALA A 180 -6.80 -38.15 -9.53
N THR A 181 -5.47 -38.15 -9.52
CA THR A 181 -4.66 -37.10 -8.87
C THR A 181 -4.86 -35.74 -9.56
N MET A 182 -4.85 -35.73 -10.90
CA MET A 182 -5.09 -34.51 -11.68
C MET A 182 -6.51 -33.98 -11.49
N SER A 183 -7.51 -34.86 -11.49
CA SER A 183 -8.91 -34.52 -11.19
C SER A 183 -9.05 -33.90 -9.80
N SER A 184 -8.45 -34.52 -8.78
CA SER A 184 -8.48 -34.02 -7.40
C SER A 184 -7.84 -32.64 -7.27
N TYR A 185 -6.71 -32.41 -7.94
CA TYR A 185 -5.95 -31.16 -7.79
C TYR A 185 -6.53 -30.00 -8.61
N TRP A 186 -6.89 -30.23 -9.88
CA TRP A 186 -7.31 -29.17 -10.81
C TRP A 186 -8.84 -29.02 -10.90
N CYS A 187 -9.57 -30.12 -10.77
CA CYS A 187 -11.03 -30.17 -11.00
C CYS A 187 -11.81 -30.51 -9.72
N ALA A 188 -11.18 -30.33 -8.55
CA ALA A 188 -11.77 -30.60 -7.23
C ALA A 188 -12.36 -32.02 -7.06
N GLY A 189 -11.90 -32.98 -7.85
CA GLY A 189 -12.39 -34.37 -7.86
C GLY A 189 -13.78 -34.54 -8.49
N LYS A 190 -14.28 -33.56 -9.24
CA LYS A 190 -15.63 -33.57 -9.87
C LYS A 190 -15.59 -33.40 -11.38
N GLY A 191 -14.57 -33.97 -12.00
CA GLY A 191 -14.37 -33.90 -13.45
C GLY A 191 -12.98 -34.35 -13.85
N ASP A 192 -12.83 -34.61 -15.14
CA ASP A 192 -11.58 -35.08 -15.73
C ASP A 192 -10.78 -33.94 -16.35
N VAL A 193 -9.46 -34.04 -16.31
CA VAL A 193 -8.57 -33.10 -17.03
C VAL A 193 -8.42 -33.55 -18.47
N ILE A 194 -8.75 -32.66 -19.42
CA ILE A 194 -8.54 -32.86 -20.86
C ILE A 194 -7.69 -31.70 -21.36
N ASP A 195 -6.50 -32.01 -21.85
CA ASP A 195 -5.46 -31.03 -22.19
C ASP A 195 -5.21 -30.05 -21.04
N ASN A 196 -5.62 -28.77 -21.19
CA ASN A 196 -5.46 -27.71 -20.20
C ASN A 196 -6.78 -27.28 -19.54
N TRP A 197 -7.86 -28.06 -19.68
CA TRP A 197 -9.18 -27.72 -19.14
C TRP A 197 -9.81 -28.87 -18.34
N CYS A 198 -10.74 -28.52 -17.46
CA CYS A 198 -11.54 -29.50 -16.73
C CYS A 198 -12.88 -29.76 -17.43
N ARG A 199 -13.14 -31.02 -17.76
CA ARG A 199 -14.46 -31.52 -18.15
C ARG A 199 -15.23 -31.90 -16.89
N CYS A 200 -16.08 -30.99 -16.44
CA CYS A 200 -16.87 -31.18 -15.22
C CYS A 200 -17.95 -32.26 -15.38
N ASP A 201 -18.15 -33.04 -14.33
CA ASP A 201 -19.30 -33.94 -14.20
C ASP A 201 -20.60 -33.14 -14.06
N LEU A 202 -21.74 -33.75 -14.39
CA LEU A 202 -23.07 -33.11 -14.30
C LEU A 202 -23.41 -32.60 -12.89
N SER A 203 -22.82 -33.20 -11.86
CA SER A 203 -23.01 -32.81 -10.45
C SER A 203 -22.21 -31.57 -10.03
N ALA A 204 -21.32 -31.08 -10.90
CA ALA A 204 -20.40 -29.99 -10.59
C ALA A 204 -20.81 -28.64 -11.21
N PHE A 205 -22.04 -28.55 -11.73
CA PHE A 205 -22.59 -27.30 -12.24
C PHE A 205 -23.16 -26.43 -11.10
N SER A 206 -23.02 -25.11 -11.23
CA SER A 206 -23.55 -24.12 -10.31
C SER A 206 -25.07 -24.02 -10.42
N LYS A 207 -25.68 -23.20 -9.56
CA LYS A 207 -27.12 -22.89 -9.62
C LYS A 207 -27.53 -22.27 -10.96
N ASP A 208 -26.60 -21.57 -11.60
CA ASP A 208 -26.80 -20.88 -12.87
C ASP A 208 -26.53 -21.81 -14.08
N GLY A 209 -26.25 -23.09 -13.84
CA GLY A 209 -25.95 -24.05 -14.90
C GLY A 209 -24.55 -23.86 -15.50
N LEU A 210 -23.64 -23.20 -14.80
CA LEU A 210 -22.25 -23.00 -15.23
C LEU A 210 -21.31 -24.03 -14.57
N PRO A 211 -20.29 -24.55 -15.28
CA PRO A 211 -19.34 -25.52 -14.73
C PRO A 211 -18.51 -24.95 -13.59
N ASN A 212 -18.48 -25.64 -12.44
CA ASN A 212 -17.83 -25.17 -11.20
C ASN A 212 -16.84 -26.20 -10.60
N CYS A 213 -16.35 -27.16 -11.40
CA CYS A 213 -15.37 -28.14 -10.92
C CYS A 213 -13.96 -27.56 -10.80
N SER A 214 -13.60 -26.57 -11.64
CA SER A 214 -12.35 -25.82 -11.51
C SER A 214 -12.63 -24.51 -10.76
N PRO A 215 -12.07 -24.30 -9.55
CA PRO A 215 -12.41 -23.14 -8.73
C PRO A 215 -11.81 -21.85 -9.32
N LEU A 216 -12.67 -20.89 -9.65
CA LEU A 216 -12.26 -19.53 -9.99
C LEU A 216 -11.91 -18.78 -8.69
N ARG A 217 -10.62 -18.52 -8.49
CA ARG A 217 -10.13 -17.89 -7.25
C ARG A 217 -10.46 -16.39 -7.21
N GLN A 218 -10.63 -15.88 -6.00
CA GLN A 218 -10.76 -14.45 -5.75
C GLN A 218 -9.46 -13.70 -6.12
N PRO A 219 -9.50 -12.71 -7.03
CA PRO A 219 -8.34 -11.85 -7.27
C PRO A 219 -8.11 -10.94 -6.06
N ILE A 220 -6.86 -10.75 -5.65
CA ILE A 220 -6.51 -9.90 -4.50
C ILE A 220 -6.11 -8.52 -5.03
N LEU A 221 -7.04 -7.57 -4.94
CA LEU A 221 -6.80 -6.17 -5.28
C LEU A 221 -5.93 -5.51 -4.21
N ARG A 222 -4.89 -4.78 -4.62
CA ARG A 222 -4.02 -4.01 -3.73
C ARG A 222 -3.64 -2.67 -4.34
N LEU A 223 -3.20 -1.72 -3.52
CA LEU A 223 -2.56 -0.49 -4.02
C LEU A 223 -1.22 -0.84 -4.67
N ALA A 224 -0.89 -0.16 -5.77
CA ALA A 224 0.40 -0.31 -6.43
C ALA A 224 1.51 0.24 -5.51
N PRO A 225 2.49 -0.59 -5.11
CA PRO A 225 3.48 -0.19 -4.11
C PRO A 225 4.47 0.87 -4.61
N TYR A 226 4.59 1.03 -5.92
CA TYR A 226 5.48 1.99 -6.58
C TYR A 226 4.79 3.33 -6.91
N LEU A 227 3.46 3.40 -6.81
CA LEU A 227 2.67 4.60 -7.08
C LEU A 227 1.81 4.93 -5.87
N GLU A 228 2.37 5.74 -4.97
CA GLU A 228 1.61 6.27 -3.83
C GLU A 228 0.42 7.11 -4.33
N PRO A 229 -0.78 6.96 -3.75
CA PRO A 229 -1.92 7.78 -4.12
C PRO A 229 -1.65 9.27 -3.93
N SER A 230 -2.26 10.09 -4.80
CA SER A 230 -2.22 11.56 -4.72
C SER A 230 -3.60 12.13 -4.47
N SER A 231 -3.76 13.44 -4.68
CA SER A 231 -5.03 14.13 -4.58
C SER A 231 -6.00 13.72 -5.69
N THR A 232 -5.51 13.33 -6.87
CA THR A 232 -6.35 13.02 -8.03
C THR A 232 -5.99 11.69 -8.70
N MET A 233 -5.05 10.94 -8.12
CA MET A 233 -4.56 9.70 -8.69
C MET A 233 -4.49 8.57 -7.66
N VAL A 234 -4.97 7.38 -8.06
CA VAL A 234 -4.82 6.13 -7.33
C VAL A 234 -4.43 5.05 -8.33
N ALA A 235 -3.44 4.23 -7.98
CA ALA A 235 -3.05 3.07 -8.77
C ALA A 235 -3.31 1.79 -7.97
N VAL A 236 -3.94 0.81 -8.62
CA VAL A 236 -4.23 -0.52 -8.07
C VAL A 236 -3.61 -1.60 -8.93
N GLU A 237 -3.29 -2.74 -8.34
CA GLU A 237 -2.74 -3.91 -9.03
C GLU A 237 -3.25 -5.21 -8.42
N TRP A 238 -3.21 -6.28 -9.20
CA TRP A 238 -3.52 -7.64 -8.77
C TRP A 238 -2.78 -8.67 -9.63
N VAL A 239 -2.56 -9.84 -9.06
CA VAL A 239 -1.95 -10.98 -9.77
C VAL A 239 -3.06 -11.79 -10.42
N ASP A 240 -2.80 -12.30 -11.62
CA ASP A 240 -3.71 -13.16 -12.35
C ASP A 240 -4.09 -14.40 -11.53
N VAL A 241 -5.39 -14.73 -11.54
CA VAL A 241 -5.94 -15.90 -10.85
C VAL A 241 -6.16 -17.08 -11.79
N GLU A 242 -5.87 -16.93 -13.09
CA GLU A 242 -5.96 -18.03 -14.05
C GLU A 242 -5.03 -19.19 -13.66
N PRO A 243 -5.56 -20.41 -13.45
CA PRO A 243 -4.73 -21.59 -13.23
C PRO A 243 -4.06 -22.07 -14.53
N LEU A 244 -2.99 -22.85 -14.39
CA LEU A 244 -2.34 -23.50 -15.55
C LEU A 244 -3.29 -24.47 -16.27
N ILE A 245 -4.10 -25.21 -15.50
CA ILE A 245 -5.10 -26.16 -15.98
C ILE A 245 -6.43 -25.83 -15.30
N GLY A 246 -7.51 -25.74 -16.08
CA GLY A 246 -8.87 -25.57 -15.56
C GLY A 246 -9.61 -24.40 -16.20
N CYS A 247 -10.19 -23.53 -15.37
CA CYS A 247 -10.89 -22.34 -15.81
C CYS A 247 -9.93 -21.34 -16.48
N LYS A 248 -10.47 -20.56 -17.43
CA LYS A 248 -9.74 -19.51 -18.15
C LYS A 248 -10.38 -18.18 -17.84
N VAL A 249 -9.58 -17.20 -17.45
CA VAL A 249 -10.08 -15.87 -17.09
C VAL A 249 -10.29 -15.09 -18.39
N SER A 250 -11.51 -14.64 -18.62
CA SER A 250 -11.88 -13.87 -19.82
C SER A 250 -11.77 -12.37 -19.56
N ASP A 251 -12.09 -11.92 -18.35
CA ASP A 251 -12.09 -10.50 -18.00
C ASP A 251 -11.91 -10.27 -16.49
N TYR A 252 -11.55 -9.04 -16.14
CA TYR A 252 -11.54 -8.50 -14.79
C TYR A 252 -12.45 -7.28 -14.73
N ILE A 253 -13.45 -7.33 -13.85
CA ILE A 253 -14.41 -6.24 -13.69
C ILE A 253 -14.05 -5.42 -12.46
N ILE A 254 -13.77 -4.15 -12.69
CA ILE A 254 -13.42 -3.19 -11.64
C ILE A 254 -14.58 -2.24 -11.45
N GLN A 255 -15.01 -2.09 -10.20
CA GLN A 255 -15.98 -1.10 -9.81
C GLN A 255 -15.34 -0.06 -8.91
N HIS A 256 -15.55 1.23 -9.17
CA HIS A 256 -15.12 2.28 -8.26
C HIS A 256 -16.25 3.25 -7.90
N LYS A 257 -16.25 3.67 -6.64
CA LYS A 257 -17.17 4.72 -6.17
C LYS A 257 -16.51 5.60 -5.12
N ARG A 258 -16.93 6.86 -5.11
CA ARG A 258 -16.72 7.75 -3.98
C ARG A 258 -17.69 7.36 -2.86
N VAL A 259 -17.18 7.29 -1.64
CA VAL A 259 -17.95 7.01 -0.43
C VAL A 259 -18.06 8.31 0.34
N GLU A 260 -19.29 8.84 0.47
CA GLU A 260 -19.57 10.06 1.23
C GLU A 260 -19.66 9.74 2.73
N ASP A 261 -20.52 8.79 3.10
CA ASP A 261 -20.61 8.24 4.46
C ASP A 261 -20.38 6.71 4.44
N PRO A 262 -19.36 6.19 5.13
CA PRO A 262 -19.14 4.75 5.28
C PRO A 262 -20.26 4.00 6.02
N SER A 263 -21.14 4.72 6.72
CA SER A 263 -22.25 4.17 7.50
C SER A 263 -23.58 4.11 6.76
N GLU A 264 -23.69 4.79 5.61
CA GLU A 264 -24.88 4.72 4.76
C GLU A 264 -24.95 3.38 4.00
N ALA A 265 -26.17 2.91 3.76
CA ALA A 265 -26.42 1.70 3.00
C ALA A 265 -25.88 1.85 1.56
N GLU A 266 -25.24 0.82 1.02
CA GLU A 266 -24.70 0.82 -0.34
C GLU A 266 -25.83 0.76 -1.39
N VAL A 267 -26.55 1.88 -1.59
CA VAL A 267 -27.63 2.00 -2.58
C VAL A 267 -27.08 2.20 -4.00
N TYR A 268 -25.90 2.83 -4.12
CA TYR A 268 -25.29 3.13 -5.42
C TYR A 268 -24.23 2.09 -5.81
N THR A 269 -24.49 1.40 -6.92
CA THR A 269 -23.49 0.65 -7.66
C THR A 269 -22.60 1.64 -8.40
N GLY A 270 -21.35 1.80 -7.97
CA GLY A 270 -20.34 2.65 -8.60
C GLY A 270 -20.14 2.36 -10.10
N GLU A 271 -19.32 3.18 -10.76
CA GLU A 271 -18.93 2.99 -12.15
C GLU A 271 -18.23 1.64 -12.32
N VAL A 272 -18.70 0.84 -13.29
CA VAL A 272 -18.22 -0.50 -13.59
C VAL A 272 -17.42 -0.43 -14.88
N ILE A 273 -16.23 -1.01 -14.85
CA ILE A 273 -15.25 -0.96 -15.93
C ILE A 273 -14.77 -2.38 -16.22
N SER A 274 -14.91 -2.82 -17.46
CA SER A 274 -14.28 -4.02 -18.01
C SER A 274 -12.82 -3.75 -18.36
N LEU A 275 -11.91 -4.61 -17.91
CA LEU A 275 -10.50 -4.48 -18.28
C LEU A 275 -10.31 -4.69 -19.79
N VAL A 276 -11.03 -5.62 -20.39
CA VAL A 276 -10.93 -5.94 -21.82
C VAL A 276 -11.66 -4.90 -22.68
N ASP A 277 -12.95 -4.73 -22.45
CA ASP A 277 -13.83 -3.98 -23.35
C ASP A 277 -13.65 -2.46 -23.18
N ASP A 278 -13.50 -1.97 -21.96
CA ASP A 278 -13.36 -0.53 -21.73
C ASP A 278 -11.89 -0.09 -21.79
N LEU A 279 -10.99 -0.79 -21.09
CA LEU A 279 -9.62 -0.31 -20.92
C LEU A 279 -8.68 -0.72 -22.06
N PHE A 280 -8.58 -2.02 -22.38
CA PHE A 280 -7.66 -2.49 -23.42
C PHE A 280 -8.12 -2.21 -24.84
N SER A 281 -9.44 -2.20 -25.10
CA SER A 281 -9.98 -1.83 -26.41
C SER A 281 -9.88 -0.31 -26.69
N GLY A 282 -9.57 0.49 -25.66
CA GLY A 282 -9.30 1.92 -25.81
C GLY A 282 -10.56 2.79 -25.95
N LEU A 283 -11.73 2.25 -25.58
CA LEU A 283 -12.99 2.99 -25.46
C LEU A 283 -13.08 3.79 -24.14
N GLY A 284 -12.20 3.48 -23.18
CA GLY A 284 -12.14 4.11 -21.87
C GLY A 284 -11.70 5.57 -21.90
N SER A 285 -12.03 6.28 -20.81
CA SER A 285 -11.69 7.70 -20.62
C SER A 285 -10.17 7.92 -20.55
N SER A 286 -9.72 9.15 -20.86
CA SER A 286 -8.33 9.59 -20.63
C SER A 286 -7.95 9.66 -19.14
N CYS A 287 -8.87 9.32 -18.25
CA CYS A 287 -8.68 9.30 -16.82
C CYS A 287 -8.30 7.90 -16.31
N VAL A 288 -8.56 6.82 -17.05
CA VAL A 288 -8.25 5.45 -16.56
C VAL A 288 -7.31 4.73 -17.52
N PHE A 289 -6.27 4.12 -16.97
CA PHE A 289 -5.22 3.45 -17.76
C PHE A 289 -4.98 2.05 -17.22
N ALA A 290 -5.00 1.05 -18.11
CA ALA A 290 -4.66 -0.33 -17.75
C ALA A 290 -3.24 -0.70 -18.21
N GLY A 291 -2.64 -1.61 -17.46
CA GLY A 291 -1.33 -2.20 -17.73
C GLY A 291 -1.36 -3.70 -17.44
N LYS A 292 -0.52 -4.43 -18.18
CA LYS A 292 -0.26 -5.87 -18.07
C LYS A 292 1.25 -6.04 -18.04
N LYS A 293 1.78 -6.75 -17.04
CA LYS A 293 3.20 -7.05 -16.89
C LYS A 293 3.40 -8.52 -16.54
N THR A 294 4.29 -9.20 -17.24
CA THR A 294 4.71 -10.56 -16.86
C THR A 294 5.72 -10.47 -15.71
N GLY A 295 5.45 -11.19 -14.63
CA GLY A 295 6.29 -11.27 -13.44
C GLY A 295 7.48 -12.22 -13.62
N ASP A 296 8.23 -12.42 -12.52
CA ASP A 296 9.48 -13.20 -12.51
C ASP A 296 9.28 -14.71 -12.76
N HIS A 297 8.04 -15.20 -12.70
CA HIS A 297 7.70 -16.58 -13.01
C HIS A 297 6.87 -16.65 -14.29
N PRO A 298 7.13 -17.61 -15.20
CA PRO A 298 6.60 -17.65 -16.56
C PRO A 298 5.07 -17.79 -16.70
N HIS A 299 4.30 -17.71 -15.61
CA HIS A 299 2.83 -17.74 -15.59
C HIS A 299 2.23 -16.76 -14.57
N SER A 300 3.04 -15.85 -14.01
CA SER A 300 2.57 -14.83 -13.08
C SER A 300 2.36 -13.53 -13.83
N VAL A 301 1.15 -13.26 -14.32
CA VAL A 301 0.82 -11.95 -14.90
C VAL A 301 0.33 -11.02 -13.80
N LEU A 302 0.79 -9.77 -13.84
CA LEU A 302 0.37 -8.68 -12.97
C LEU A 302 -0.42 -7.69 -13.82
N TYR A 303 -1.67 -7.46 -13.45
CA TYR A 303 -2.50 -6.41 -14.02
C TYR A 303 -2.48 -5.19 -13.10
N SER A 304 -2.55 -4.01 -13.69
CA SER A 304 -2.58 -2.74 -12.95
C SER A 304 -3.51 -1.75 -13.62
N VAL A 305 -4.22 -0.95 -12.82
CA VAL A 305 -5.05 0.15 -13.30
C VAL A 305 -4.72 1.44 -12.55
N VAL A 306 -4.49 2.50 -13.30
CA VAL A 306 -4.23 3.85 -12.80
C VAL A 306 -5.44 4.72 -13.08
N PHE A 307 -6.09 5.18 -12.01
CA PHE A 307 -7.15 6.18 -12.06
C PHE A 307 -6.51 7.55 -11.88
N LYS A 308 -6.70 8.43 -12.86
CA LYS A 308 -6.44 9.87 -12.86
C LYS A 308 -7.80 10.57 -12.80
N CYS A 309 -7.83 11.85 -12.44
CA CYS A 309 -9.06 12.66 -12.35
C CYS A 309 -9.99 12.32 -11.16
N LEU A 310 -9.49 11.64 -10.12
CA LEU A 310 -10.26 11.47 -8.89
C LEU A 310 -10.41 12.80 -8.16
N GLU A 311 -11.46 12.92 -7.33
CA GLU A 311 -11.63 14.08 -6.48
C GLU A 311 -10.69 14.03 -5.27
N PRO A 312 -10.09 15.17 -4.89
CA PRO A 312 -9.23 15.24 -3.72
C PRO A 312 -10.01 15.15 -2.42
N ASP A 313 -9.30 14.82 -1.35
CA ASP A 313 -9.85 14.68 0.01
C ASP A 313 -11.13 13.82 0.08
N SER A 314 -11.16 12.74 -0.69
CA SER A 314 -12.34 11.90 -0.86
C SER A 314 -12.00 10.44 -0.62
N LEU A 315 -12.91 9.71 0.03
CA LEU A 315 -12.76 8.27 0.24
C LEU A 315 -13.30 7.54 -0.98
N TYR A 316 -12.50 6.68 -1.59
CA TYR A 316 -12.90 5.82 -2.69
C TYR A 316 -12.85 4.36 -2.28
N LYS A 317 -13.79 3.56 -2.78
CA LYS A 317 -13.80 2.09 -2.68
C LYS A 317 -13.68 1.52 -4.10
N PHE A 318 -12.67 0.69 -4.29
CA PHE A 318 -12.40 -0.05 -5.52
C PHE A 318 -12.68 -1.54 -5.25
N THR A 319 -13.55 -2.15 -6.04
CA THR A 319 -13.91 -3.56 -5.94
C THR A 319 -13.51 -4.27 -7.23
N LEU A 320 -12.97 -5.49 -7.12
CA LEU A 320 -12.54 -6.29 -8.27
C LEU A 320 -13.10 -7.72 -8.16
N HIS A 321 -13.54 -8.26 -9.29
CA HIS A 321 -13.78 -9.70 -9.45
C HIS A 321 -13.33 -10.17 -10.84
N ALA A 322 -13.06 -11.46 -10.97
CA ALA A 322 -12.75 -12.11 -12.24
C ALA A 322 -14.01 -12.71 -12.86
N MET A 323 -14.02 -12.77 -14.19
CA MET A 323 -14.97 -13.55 -14.99
C MET A 323 -14.21 -14.64 -15.74
N ASP A 324 -14.76 -15.85 -15.78
CA ASP A 324 -14.22 -16.92 -16.62
C ASP A 324 -14.80 -16.90 -18.05
N SER A 325 -14.23 -17.73 -18.93
CA SER A 325 -14.67 -17.87 -20.33
C SER A 325 -16.11 -18.34 -20.51
N ARG A 326 -16.75 -18.84 -19.46
CA ARG A 326 -18.15 -19.31 -19.46
C ARG A 326 -19.10 -18.35 -18.73
N GLY A 327 -18.59 -17.24 -18.20
CA GLY A 327 -19.36 -16.22 -17.50
C GLY A 327 -19.51 -16.46 -15.99
N SER A 328 -18.77 -17.37 -15.37
CA SER A 328 -18.76 -17.51 -13.91
C SER A 328 -18.00 -16.37 -13.26
N HIS A 329 -18.45 -15.92 -12.09
CA HIS A 329 -17.83 -14.83 -11.34
C HIS A 329 -17.05 -15.37 -10.14
N SER A 330 -15.89 -14.77 -9.86
CA SER A 330 -15.18 -15.01 -8.61
C SER A 330 -15.85 -14.27 -7.45
N ASP A 331 -15.48 -14.62 -6.22
CA ASP A 331 -15.67 -13.70 -5.11
C ASP A 331 -14.96 -12.36 -5.39
N SER A 332 -15.49 -11.27 -4.84
CA SER A 332 -14.93 -9.93 -5.04
C SER A 332 -13.95 -9.55 -3.93
N SER A 333 -12.88 -8.84 -4.26
CA SER A 333 -12.00 -8.18 -3.28
C SER A 333 -12.14 -6.67 -3.38
N PHE A 334 -11.79 -5.94 -2.32
CA PHE A 334 -11.82 -4.47 -2.37
C PHE A 334 -10.68 -3.79 -1.62
N VAL A 335 -10.40 -2.57 -2.06
CA VAL A 335 -9.50 -1.62 -1.40
C VAL A 335 -10.22 -0.29 -1.24
N SER A 336 -10.20 0.26 -0.02
CA SER A 336 -10.68 1.62 0.23
C SER A 336 -9.52 2.54 0.53
N VAL A 337 -9.45 3.69 -0.12
CA VAL A 337 -8.36 4.65 0.02
C VAL A 337 -8.87 6.09 -0.01
N ARG A 338 -8.32 6.93 0.87
CA ARG A 338 -8.58 8.37 0.84
C ARG A 338 -7.55 9.07 -0.05
N THR A 339 -8.02 9.84 -1.03
CA THR A 339 -7.15 10.71 -1.84
C THR A 339 -6.54 11.81 -0.96
N SER A 340 -5.35 12.25 -1.32
CA SER A 340 -4.65 13.30 -0.57
C SER A 340 -5.38 14.64 -0.65
N CYS A 341 -5.01 15.57 0.24
CA CYS A 341 -5.57 16.92 0.21
C CYS A 341 -5.26 17.64 -1.11
N PRO A 342 -6.12 18.57 -1.54
CA PRO A 342 -5.88 19.39 -2.73
C PRO A 342 -4.56 20.15 -2.64
N MET A 343 -3.95 20.42 -3.79
CA MET A 343 -2.74 21.24 -3.86
C MET A 343 -3.02 22.65 -3.39
N VAL A 344 -2.14 23.20 -2.56
CA VAL A 344 -2.24 24.57 -2.02
C VAL A 344 -0.93 25.31 -2.28
N ASP A 345 -1.06 26.49 -2.89
CA ASP A 345 0.03 27.46 -3.02
C ASP A 345 0.07 28.31 -1.75
N ASP A 346 1.06 28.05 -0.90
CA ASP A 346 1.20 28.69 0.39
C ASP A 346 1.54 30.18 0.27
N SER A 347 2.40 30.54 -0.69
CA SER A 347 2.78 31.93 -0.95
C SER A 347 1.58 32.77 -1.40
N ARG A 348 0.77 32.22 -2.31
CA ARG A 348 -0.45 32.89 -2.76
C ARG A 348 -1.46 33.03 -1.62
N ALA A 349 -1.54 32.06 -0.71
CA ALA A 349 -2.44 32.14 0.44
C ALA A 349 -2.04 33.28 1.38
N GLU A 350 -0.74 33.45 1.64
CA GLU A 350 -0.20 34.54 2.46
C GLU A 350 -0.45 35.91 1.81
N GLU A 351 -0.18 36.05 0.51
CA GLU A 351 -0.46 37.29 -0.25
C GLU A 351 -1.95 37.70 -0.18
N ILE A 352 -2.86 36.72 -0.31
CA ILE A 352 -4.30 36.98 -0.21
C ILE A 352 -4.69 37.39 1.22
N ALA A 353 -4.08 36.79 2.24
CA ALA A 353 -4.33 37.17 3.64
C ALA A 353 -3.93 38.64 3.89
N ASP A 354 -2.74 39.03 3.46
CA ASP A 354 -2.24 40.41 3.57
C ASP A 354 -3.13 41.39 2.78
N LYS A 355 -3.53 41.01 1.57
CA LYS A 355 -4.45 41.81 0.75
C LYS A 355 -5.80 42.01 1.43
N VAL A 356 -6.39 40.96 2.01
CA VAL A 356 -7.68 41.04 2.70
C VAL A 356 -7.56 41.90 3.96
N TYR A 357 -6.48 41.75 4.74
CA TYR A 357 -6.21 42.60 5.89
C TYR A 357 -6.13 44.09 5.51
N ASN A 358 -5.41 44.41 4.43
CA ASN A 358 -5.32 45.79 3.95
C ASN A 358 -6.67 46.35 3.47
N LEU A 359 -7.50 45.53 2.82
CA LEU A 359 -8.85 45.93 2.40
C LEU A 359 -9.79 46.17 3.59
N TYR A 360 -9.65 45.40 4.68
CA TYR A 360 -10.42 45.61 5.91
C TYR A 360 -9.96 46.85 6.67
N ASN A 361 -8.66 47.13 6.71
CA ASN A 361 -8.13 48.34 7.33
C ASN A 361 -8.43 49.64 6.56
N GLY A 362 -8.80 49.54 5.28
CA GLY A 362 -8.99 50.69 4.37
C GLY A 362 -10.16 51.62 4.71
N TYR A 363 -10.99 51.32 5.72
CA TYR A 363 -12.23 52.03 6.04
C TYR A 363 -13.18 52.17 4.82
N THR A 364 -13.76 51.01 4.46
CA THR A 364 -15.09 50.84 3.88
C THR A 364 -15.48 51.68 2.66
N SER A 365 -14.68 51.66 1.58
CA SER A 365 -15.31 51.81 0.27
C SER A 365 -16.11 50.54 -0.03
N GLY A 366 -17.40 50.65 -0.41
CA GLY A 366 -18.19 49.47 -0.81
C GLY A 366 -17.56 48.67 -1.95
N LYS A 367 -16.65 49.29 -2.72
CA LYS A 367 -15.82 48.60 -3.72
C LYS A 367 -14.79 47.67 -3.08
N GLU A 368 -14.12 48.09 -2.00
CA GLU A 368 -13.11 47.28 -1.29
C GLU A 368 -13.74 46.07 -0.61
N GLN A 369 -14.90 46.26 0.02
CA GLN A 369 -15.69 45.15 0.59
C GLN A 369 -16.05 44.12 -0.49
N GLN A 370 -16.49 44.58 -1.67
CA GLN A 370 -16.84 43.68 -2.76
C GLN A 370 -15.61 42.99 -3.37
N ILE A 371 -14.47 43.68 -3.46
CA ILE A 371 -13.19 43.09 -3.91
C ILE A 371 -12.72 42.02 -2.92
N ALA A 372 -12.78 42.28 -1.61
CA ALA A 372 -12.42 41.30 -0.59
C ALA A 372 -13.32 40.06 -0.67
N TYR A 373 -14.64 40.27 -0.74
CA TYR A 373 -15.60 39.17 -0.88
C TYR A 373 -15.38 38.35 -2.15
N ASN A 374 -15.20 38.99 -3.31
CA ASN A 374 -14.95 38.30 -4.57
C ASN A 374 -13.64 37.51 -4.52
N THR A 375 -12.56 38.10 -3.99
CA THR A 375 -11.26 37.43 -3.85
C THR A 375 -11.39 36.15 -3.02
N LEU A 376 -12.09 36.20 -1.88
CA LEU A 376 -12.32 35.04 -1.01
C LEU A 376 -13.27 34.00 -1.62
N MET A 377 -14.19 34.41 -2.50
CA MET A 377 -15.13 33.52 -3.19
C MET A 377 -14.54 32.91 -4.48
N GLU A 378 -13.51 33.50 -5.07
CA GLU A 378 -12.85 32.95 -6.26
C GLU A 378 -11.87 31.83 -5.92
N VAL A 379 -11.29 31.84 -4.71
CA VAL A 379 -10.32 30.82 -4.29
C VAL A 379 -10.99 29.47 -3.92
N PRO A 380 -10.34 28.33 -4.20
CA PRO A 380 -10.88 27.03 -3.81
C PRO A 380 -10.88 26.89 -2.27
N PRO A 381 -11.82 26.11 -1.69
CA PRO A 381 -11.94 25.99 -0.24
C PRO A 381 -10.64 25.69 0.55
N PRO A 382 -9.75 24.78 0.10
CA PRO A 382 -8.47 24.53 0.78
C PRO A 382 -7.56 25.75 0.85
N LEU A 383 -7.54 26.56 -0.22
CA LEU A 383 -6.77 27.79 -0.27
C LEU A 383 -7.41 28.84 0.65
N LEU A 384 -8.73 28.94 0.68
CA LEU A 384 -9.46 29.81 1.63
C LEU A 384 -9.14 29.47 3.09
N TYR A 385 -9.13 28.18 3.44
CA TYR A 385 -8.75 27.73 4.77
C TYR A 385 -7.29 28.09 5.10
N ARG A 386 -6.42 28.05 4.10
CA ARG A 386 -5.01 28.46 4.26
C ARG A 386 -4.85 29.97 4.42
N VAL A 387 -5.64 30.77 3.70
CA VAL A 387 -5.73 32.24 3.87
C VAL A 387 -6.17 32.57 5.30
N GLN A 388 -7.19 31.89 5.81
CA GLN A 388 -7.64 32.06 7.20
C GLN A 388 -6.51 31.76 8.21
N HIS A 389 -5.74 30.70 7.97
CA HIS A 389 -4.60 30.36 8.82
C HIS A 389 -3.54 31.47 8.85
N HIS A 390 -3.12 31.99 7.69
CA HIS A 390 -2.14 33.08 7.61
C HIS A 390 -2.67 34.38 8.19
N TYR A 391 -3.92 34.72 7.91
CA TYR A 391 -4.54 35.92 8.47
C TYR A 391 -4.51 35.89 10.00
N ASN A 392 -4.95 34.78 10.60
CA ASN A 392 -4.93 34.65 12.05
C ASN A 392 -3.50 34.63 12.60
N SER A 393 -2.55 33.98 11.91
CA SER A 393 -1.15 33.96 12.34
C SER A 393 -0.54 35.36 12.46
N HIS A 394 -0.92 36.31 11.59
CA HIS A 394 -0.32 37.65 11.54
C HIS A 394 -1.17 38.73 12.23
N TYR A 395 -2.49 38.61 12.15
CA TYR A 395 -3.43 39.70 12.42
C TYR A 395 -4.49 39.41 13.49
N GLU A 396 -4.53 38.22 14.10
CA GLU A 396 -5.52 37.84 15.11
C GLU A 396 -5.59 38.83 16.29
N LYS A 397 -4.47 39.48 16.64
CA LYS A 397 -4.42 40.56 17.64
C LYS A 397 -5.36 41.74 17.35
N PHE A 398 -5.76 41.92 16.11
CA PHE A 398 -6.69 42.96 15.68
C PHE A 398 -8.10 42.41 15.48
N GLY A 399 -8.37 41.16 15.81
CA GLY A 399 -9.62 40.45 15.53
C GLY A 399 -9.35 39.27 14.59
N ASP A 400 -9.90 38.12 14.92
CA ASP A 400 -9.76 36.93 14.08
C ASP A 400 -10.44 37.12 12.71
N PHE A 401 -10.03 36.33 11.74
CA PHE A 401 -10.52 36.39 10.36
C PHE A 401 -12.05 36.29 10.27
N VAL A 402 -12.67 35.44 11.10
CA VAL A 402 -14.12 35.20 11.04
C VAL A 402 -14.86 36.43 11.52
N TRP A 403 -14.48 36.92 12.69
CA TRP A 403 -15.07 38.09 13.32
C TRP A 403 -14.85 39.35 12.46
N ARG A 404 -13.64 39.53 11.91
CA ARG A 404 -13.34 40.65 11.01
C ARG A 404 -14.08 40.58 9.69
N SER A 405 -14.23 39.39 9.11
CA SER A 405 -15.06 39.24 7.91
C SER A 405 -16.53 39.56 8.17
N GLU A 406 -17.06 39.24 9.35
CA GLU A 406 -18.43 39.59 9.72
C GLU A 406 -18.61 41.10 9.92
N ASP A 407 -17.67 41.77 10.59
CA ASP A 407 -17.68 43.22 10.82
C ASP A 407 -17.63 44.01 9.49
N GLU A 408 -16.72 43.63 8.59
CA GLU A 408 -16.46 44.38 7.36
C GLU A 408 -17.37 44.02 6.18
N LEU A 409 -17.86 42.77 6.10
CA LEU A 409 -18.68 42.28 4.98
C LEU A 409 -20.15 42.00 5.37
N GLY A 410 -20.45 41.96 6.67
CA GLY A 410 -21.75 41.57 7.20
C GLY A 410 -21.94 40.05 7.32
N PRO A 411 -22.91 39.63 8.16
CA PRO A 411 -23.07 38.23 8.59
C PRO A 411 -23.37 37.27 7.45
N ARG A 412 -24.14 37.70 6.44
CA ARG A 412 -24.51 36.83 5.31
C ARG A 412 -23.29 36.47 4.44
N LYS A 413 -22.44 37.45 4.13
CA LYS A 413 -21.25 37.24 3.29
C LYS A 413 -20.19 36.44 4.05
N ALA A 414 -19.97 36.76 5.33
CA ALA A 414 -19.07 36.00 6.20
C ALA A 414 -19.47 34.53 6.29
N ASN A 415 -20.74 34.23 6.56
CA ASN A 415 -21.22 32.83 6.65
C ASN A 415 -21.05 32.04 5.34
N LEU A 416 -21.24 32.68 4.17
CA LEU A 416 -20.98 32.03 2.88
C LEU A 416 -19.50 31.67 2.69
N ILE A 417 -18.59 32.51 3.19
CA ILE A 417 -17.15 32.24 3.17
C ILE A 417 -16.83 31.06 4.11
N LEU A 418 -17.32 31.09 5.35
CA LEU A 418 -17.06 30.04 6.35
C LEU A 418 -17.58 28.67 5.89
N HIS A 419 -18.81 28.61 5.38
CA HIS A 419 -19.41 27.37 4.92
C HIS A 419 -18.62 26.70 3.78
N ARG A 420 -17.82 27.45 3.01
CA ARG A 420 -16.92 26.85 2.02
C ARG A 420 -15.77 26.10 2.69
N ALA A 421 -15.16 26.68 3.71
CA ALA A 421 -14.11 26.04 4.50
C ALA A 421 -14.62 24.83 5.31
N GLU A 422 -15.92 24.77 5.58
CA GLU A 422 -16.59 23.62 6.22
C GLU A 422 -16.62 22.35 5.35
N LYS A 423 -16.45 22.46 4.03
CA LYS A 423 -16.43 21.32 3.11
C LYS A 423 -15.14 20.49 3.14
N ILE A 424 -14.09 20.97 3.80
CA ILE A 424 -12.80 20.28 3.91
C ILE A 424 -12.88 19.21 4.99
N SER A 425 -12.28 18.05 4.81
CA SER A 425 -12.25 17.05 5.87
C SER A 425 -11.42 17.47 7.07
N ASN A 426 -11.72 16.87 8.23
CA ASN A 426 -10.93 17.08 9.44
C ASN A 426 -9.46 16.69 9.26
N TYR A 427 -9.18 15.67 8.44
CA TYR A 427 -7.83 15.25 8.10
C TYR A 427 -7.08 16.36 7.36
N CYS A 428 -7.67 16.92 6.30
CA CYS A 428 -7.03 17.99 5.54
C CYS A 428 -6.94 19.31 6.31
N ARG A 429 -7.93 19.64 7.15
CA ARG A 429 -7.82 20.78 8.08
C ARG A 429 -6.60 20.67 8.98
N SER A 430 -6.35 19.49 9.54
CA SER A 430 -5.18 19.25 10.39
C SER A 430 -3.88 19.50 9.64
N LEU A 431 -3.77 19.03 8.39
CA LEU A 431 -2.57 19.23 7.58
C LEU A 431 -2.40 20.67 7.09
N LEU A 432 -3.48 21.35 6.72
CA LEU A 432 -3.45 22.73 6.24
C LEU A 432 -3.11 23.75 7.33
N ARG A 433 -3.13 23.35 8.61
CA ARG A 433 -2.62 24.14 9.76
C ARG A 433 -1.11 24.06 9.95
N SER A 434 -0.40 23.28 9.13
CA SER A 434 1.07 23.16 9.22
C SER A 434 1.74 24.52 9.03
N THR A 435 2.94 24.72 9.61
CA THR A 435 3.61 26.04 9.52
C THR A 435 3.91 26.46 8.08
N ASN A 436 4.38 25.53 7.25
CA ASN A 436 4.69 25.78 5.84
C ASN A 436 4.25 24.59 4.99
N ILE A 437 3.75 24.91 3.80
CA ILE A 437 3.34 23.92 2.79
C ILE A 437 4.14 24.18 1.52
N ARG A 438 4.78 23.14 0.99
CA ARG A 438 5.48 23.20 -0.31
C ARG A 438 4.87 22.21 -1.28
N SER A 439 4.83 22.56 -2.55
CA SER A 439 4.47 21.61 -3.60
C SER A 439 5.72 20.88 -4.09
N ARG A 440 5.62 19.56 -4.28
CA ARG A 440 6.59 18.76 -5.03
C ARG A 440 5.89 18.09 -6.19
N THR A 441 6.62 17.90 -7.29
CA THR A 441 6.13 17.13 -8.44
C THR A 441 7.03 15.93 -8.63
N ASP A 442 6.46 14.75 -8.47
CA ASP A 442 7.16 13.48 -8.64
C ASP A 442 6.79 12.90 -10.01
N THR A 443 7.77 12.52 -10.82
CA THR A 443 7.53 11.88 -12.12
C THR A 443 7.76 10.39 -11.99
N MET A 444 6.71 9.60 -12.20
CA MET A 444 6.75 8.14 -12.00
C MET A 444 6.41 7.40 -13.30
N PRO A 445 7.03 6.24 -13.57
CA PRO A 445 6.64 5.39 -14.68
C PRO A 445 5.37 4.60 -14.38
N TYR A 446 4.58 4.33 -15.42
CA TYR A 446 3.47 3.39 -15.40
C TYR A 446 3.36 2.66 -16.74
N VAL A 447 2.87 1.43 -16.70
CA VAL A 447 2.65 0.63 -17.91
C VAL A 447 1.27 0.94 -18.48
N TYR A 448 1.23 1.20 -19.79
CA TYR A 448 0.01 1.42 -20.55
C TYR A 448 -0.09 0.38 -21.65
N CYS A 449 -1.13 -0.46 -21.61
CA CYS A 449 -1.36 -1.51 -22.60
C CYS A 449 -2.67 -1.28 -23.38
N ARG A 450 -2.67 -1.70 -24.64
CA ARG A 450 -3.87 -1.82 -25.48
C ARG A 450 -3.90 -3.18 -26.16
N SER A 451 -5.10 -3.66 -26.50
CA SER A 451 -5.26 -4.86 -27.33
C SER A 451 -4.70 -4.60 -28.74
N GLU A 452 -3.95 -5.56 -29.29
CA GLU A 452 -3.53 -5.53 -30.70
C GLU A 452 -4.61 -6.07 -31.65
N GLU A 453 -5.56 -6.85 -31.13
CA GLU A 453 -6.60 -7.52 -31.92
C GLU A 453 -7.99 -6.99 -31.57
N GLY A 454 -8.73 -6.58 -32.60
CA GLY A 454 -10.19 -6.45 -32.56
C GLY A 454 -10.82 -7.82 -32.79
N GLN A 455 -10.64 -8.74 -31.84
CA GLN A 455 -11.22 -10.08 -31.96
C GLN A 455 -12.76 -9.94 -31.85
N PRO A 456 -13.53 -10.42 -32.84
CA PRO A 456 -14.98 -10.31 -32.76
C PRO A 456 -15.47 -11.18 -31.58
N PRO A 457 -16.39 -10.68 -30.75
CA PRO A 457 -16.96 -11.47 -29.68
C PRO A 457 -17.67 -12.69 -30.28
N SER A 458 -17.14 -13.89 -30.04
CA SER A 458 -17.87 -15.13 -30.26
C SER A 458 -18.93 -15.23 -29.18
N ASN A 459 -20.21 -15.30 -29.56
CA ASN A 459 -21.38 -15.18 -28.70
C ASN A 459 -21.52 -16.21 -27.55
N THR A 460 -20.53 -17.08 -27.33
CA THR A 460 -20.60 -18.08 -26.25
C THR A 460 -19.28 -18.34 -25.53
N TRP A 461 -18.11 -18.01 -26.11
CA TRP A 461 -16.80 -18.42 -25.58
C TRP A 461 -15.82 -17.26 -25.67
N HIS A 462 -15.47 -16.67 -24.52
CA HIS A 462 -14.40 -15.67 -24.44
C HIS A 462 -13.04 -16.37 -24.30
N GLY A 463 -12.03 -15.88 -25.03
CA GLY A 463 -10.66 -16.40 -24.94
C GLY A 463 -10.01 -16.09 -23.59
N SER A 464 -8.84 -16.69 -23.33
CA SER A 464 -8.05 -16.35 -22.14
C SER A 464 -7.45 -14.96 -22.26
N LEU A 465 -7.72 -14.10 -21.28
CA LEU A 465 -7.11 -12.78 -21.15
C LEU A 465 -5.59 -12.86 -20.98
N HIS A 466 -5.12 -13.91 -20.30
CA HIS A 466 -3.69 -14.16 -20.13
C HIS A 466 -2.99 -14.31 -21.49
N GLU A 467 -3.60 -15.02 -22.42
CA GLU A 467 -3.06 -15.30 -23.78
C GLU A 467 -3.30 -14.15 -24.77
N SER A 468 -4.17 -13.19 -24.44
CA SER A 468 -4.44 -12.04 -25.31
C SER A 468 -3.18 -11.21 -25.63
N ARG A 469 -3.04 -10.84 -26.90
CA ARG A 469 -1.96 -9.99 -27.41
C ARG A 469 -2.23 -8.54 -27.07
N THR A 470 -1.35 -7.97 -26.26
CA THR A 470 -1.42 -6.57 -25.86
C THR A 470 -0.12 -5.86 -26.20
N SER A 471 -0.22 -4.69 -26.81
CA SER A 471 0.89 -3.77 -27.04
C SER A 471 1.03 -2.87 -25.82
N CYS A 472 2.13 -3.01 -25.09
CA CYS A 472 2.40 -2.28 -23.86
C CYS A 472 3.54 -1.29 -24.04
N MET A 473 3.38 -0.09 -23.51
CA MET A 473 4.40 0.96 -23.48
C MET A 473 4.53 1.54 -22.08
N GLU A 474 5.75 1.89 -21.71
CA GLU A 474 6.01 2.63 -20.47
C GLU A 474 5.77 4.12 -20.71
N LYS A 475 4.95 4.74 -19.86
CA LYS A 475 4.67 6.18 -19.88
C LYS A 475 5.03 6.80 -18.55
N LEU A 476 5.27 8.11 -18.56
CA LEU A 476 5.51 8.88 -17.35
C LEU A 476 4.24 9.62 -16.91
N ILE A 477 4.01 9.67 -15.60
CA ILE A 477 2.97 10.48 -14.98
C ILE A 477 3.63 11.47 -14.01
N SER A 478 3.27 12.75 -14.16
CA SER A 478 3.64 13.80 -13.21
C SER A 478 2.60 13.88 -12.11
N VAL A 479 3.02 13.71 -10.86
CA VAL A 479 2.15 13.64 -9.70
C VAL A 479 2.53 14.75 -8.73
N GLN A 480 1.62 15.71 -8.54
CA GLN A 480 1.81 16.79 -7.58
C GLN A 480 1.38 16.36 -6.18
N ARG A 481 2.19 16.72 -5.18
CA ARG A 481 1.94 16.45 -3.77
C ARG A 481 2.30 17.65 -2.91
N ASN A 482 1.50 17.91 -1.88
CA ASN A 482 1.87 18.84 -0.82
C ASN A 482 2.87 18.15 0.13
N THR A 483 3.86 18.92 0.57
CA THR A 483 4.81 18.58 1.63
C THR A 483 4.51 19.50 2.80
N TYR A 484 4.10 18.92 3.92
CA TYR A 484 3.70 19.63 5.13
C TYR A 484 4.86 19.63 6.11
N SER A 485 5.21 20.80 6.65
CA SER A 485 6.35 20.96 7.56
C SER A 485 6.01 21.83 8.76
N ASN A 486 6.63 21.51 9.89
CA ASN A 486 6.60 22.33 11.12
C ASN A 486 7.79 23.30 11.20
N THR A 487 8.73 23.25 10.24
CA THR A 487 9.88 24.16 10.14
C THR A 487 10.23 24.41 8.68
N LYS A 488 10.73 25.61 8.33
CA LYS A 488 11.10 25.98 6.95
C LYS A 488 12.28 25.18 6.35
N LEU A 489 12.98 24.38 7.15
CA LEU A 489 14.29 23.80 6.82
C LEU A 489 14.28 22.34 6.34
N ARG A 490 13.15 21.61 6.33
CA ARG A 490 13.07 20.26 5.76
C ARG A 490 11.72 19.95 5.15
#